data_AF-A0A1M6LKM0-F1
#
_entry.id   AF-A0A1M6LKM0-F1
#
_cell.length_a   1.000
_cell.length_b   1.000
_cell.length_c   1.000
_cell.angle_alpha   90.00
_cell.angle_beta   90.00
_cell.angle_gamma   90.00
#
_symmetry.space_group_name_H-M   'P 1'
#
loop_
_entity.id
_entity.type
_entity.pdbx_description
1 polymer ?
#
loop_
_entity_poly.entity_id
_entity_poly.type
_entity_poly.pdbx_seq_one_letter_code
_entity_poly.pdbx_strand_id
1 'polypeptide(L)' 'MPSLGAKELILILIIALVIFGPSKLPEIGKAFGKSIREFKVHANKISEDLDVEEKKDDKKA' A
#
# COMPACT_ATOMS: atom_id res chain seq x y z
N MET A 1 17.04 1.36 26.14
CA MET A 1 16.22 2.25 25.29
C MET A 1 14.78 1.76 25.40
N PRO A 2 13.78 2.63 25.66
CA PRO A 2 12.39 2.21 25.66
C PRO A 2 12.04 1.68 24.26
N SER A 3 11.76 0.39 24.14
CA SER A 3 11.18 -0.17 22.93
C SER A 3 9.67 0.04 23.01
N LEU A 4 9.10 0.61 21.96
CA LEU A 4 7.65 0.64 21.82
C LEU A 4 7.17 -0.80 21.65
N GLY A 5 6.69 -1.39 22.74
CA GLY A 5 6.10 -2.71 22.72
C GLY A 5 4.70 -2.68 22.14
N ALA A 6 4.15 -3.86 21.91
CA ALA A 6 2.76 -4.01 21.44
C ALA A 6 1.76 -3.32 22.38
N LYS A 7 2.05 -3.26 23.69
CA LYS A 7 1.19 -2.62 24.69
C LYS A 7 1.15 -1.10 24.53
N GLU A 8 2.31 -0.46 24.34
CA GLU A 8 2.39 0.98 24.11
C GLU A 8 1.70 1.37 22.79
N LEU A 9 1.87 0.59 21.73
CA LEU A 9 1.18 0.83 20.46
C LEU A 9 -0.34 0.72 20.59
N ILE A 10 -0.85 -0.25 21.35
CA ILE A 10 -2.28 -0.39 21.62
C ILE A 10 -2.83 0.83 22.38
N LEU A 11 -2.09 1.33 23.38
CA LEU A 11 -2.52 2.52 24.13
C LEU A 11 -2.62 3.75 23.22
N ILE A 12 -1.61 3.96 22.35
CA ILE A 12 -1.63 5.05 21.37
C ILE A 12 -2.80 4.88 20.40
N LEU A 13 -3.06 3.65 19.94
CA LEU A 13 -4.17 3.34 19.04
C LEU A 13 -5.52 3.65 19.71
N ILE A 14 -5.71 3.32 20.98
CA ILE A 14 -6.93 3.66 21.72
C ILE A 14 -7.13 5.19 21.78
N ILE A 15 -6.09 5.96 22.11
CA ILE A 15 -6.17 7.42 22.16
C ILE A 15 -6.52 7.98 20.77
N ALA A 16 -5.86 7.49 19.72
CA ALA A 16 -6.15 7.86 18.35
C ALA A 16 -7.61 7.52 17.97
N LEU A 17 -8.12 6.36 18.40
CA LEU A 17 -9.50 5.95 18.16
C LEU A 17 -10.53 6.79 18.91
N VAL A 18 -10.20 7.35 20.08
CA VAL A 18 -11.10 8.28 20.78
C VAL A 18 -11.19 9.61 20.02
N ILE A 19 -10.08 10.10 19.47
CA ILE A 19 -10.04 11.37 18.72
C ILE A 19 -10.67 11.21 17.33
N PHE A 20 -10.30 10.15 16.61
CA PHE A 20 -10.70 9.95 15.22
C PHE A 20 -11.96 9.09 15.07
N GLY A 21 -12.26 8.23 16.04
CA GLY A 21 -13.35 7.25 15.99
C GLY A 21 -12.92 5.91 15.35
N PRO A 22 -13.43 4.76 15.84
CA PRO A 22 -13.11 3.44 15.29
C PRO A 22 -13.57 3.25 13.85
N SER A 23 -14.59 3.99 13.41
CA SER A 23 -15.11 3.93 12.04
C SER A 23 -14.16 4.52 11.00
N LYS A 24 -13.23 5.42 11.38
CA LYS A 24 -12.29 6.02 10.42
C LYS A 24 -11.19 5.07 9.98
N LEU A 25 -10.75 4.15 10.83
CA LEU A 25 -9.73 3.15 10.46
C LEU A 25 -10.13 2.29 9.25
N PRO A 26 -11.31 1.64 9.21
CA PRO A 26 -11.72 0.85 8.04
C PRO A 26 -12.00 1.72 6.82
N GLU A 27 -12.44 2.98 6.99
CA GLU A 27 -12.65 3.91 5.89
C GLU A 27 -11.32 4.27 5.20
N ILE A 28 -10.32 4.67 5.99
CA ILE A 28 -8.97 4.96 5.50
C ILE A 28 -8.34 3.70 4.90
N GLY A 29 -8.48 2.55 5.56
CA GLY A 29 -7.97 1.28 5.04
C GLY A 29 -8.59 0.87 3.70
N LYS A 30 -9.89 1.10 3.50
CA LYS A 30 -10.57 0.85 2.21
C LYS A 30 -10.07 1.81 1.13
N ALA A 31 -9.93 3.09 1.44
CA ALA A 31 -9.42 4.08 0.48
C ALA A 31 -7.98 3.77 0.08
N PHE A 32 -7.11 3.58 1.06
CA PHE A 32 -5.69 3.27 0.85
C PHE A 32 -5.50 1.92 0.14
N GLY A 33 -6.31 0.91 0.49
CA GLY A 33 -6.29 -0.39 -0.15
C GLY A 33 -6.67 -0.34 -1.62
N LYS A 34 -7.66 0.50 -2.00
CA LYS A 34 -7.98 0.74 -3.41
C LYS A 34 -6.80 1.40 -4.14
N SER A 35 -6.21 2.44 -3.57
CA SER A 35 -5.05 3.11 -4.16
C SER A 35 -3.85 2.17 -4.36
N ILE A 36 -3.52 1.34 -3.36
CA ILE A 36 -2.44 0.33 -3.48
C ILE A 36 -2.78 -0.70 -4.55
N ARG A 37 -4.03 -1.15 -4.63
CA ARG A 37 -4.46 -2.14 -5.63
C ARG A 37 -4.32 -1.57 -7.04
N GLU A 38 -4.82 -0.36 -7.27
CA GLU A 38 -4.71 0.32 -8.55
C GLU A 38 -3.24 0.57 -8.91
N PHE A 39 -2.44 1.08 -7.97
CA PHE A 39 -0.99 1.27 -8.15
C PHE A 39 -0.30 -0.03 -8.56
N LYS A 40 -0.59 -1.15 -7.90
CA LYS A 40 -0.02 -2.46 -8.24
C LYS A 40 -0.43 -2.92 -9.65
N VAL A 41 -1.69 -2.73 -10.03
CA VAL A 41 -2.17 -3.09 -11.38
C VAL A 41 -1.47 -2.27 -12.45
N HIS A 42 -1.31 -0.97 -12.25
CA HIS A 42 -0.60 -0.12 -13.20
C HIS A 42 0.90 -0.41 -13.24
N ALA A 43 1.54 -0.62 -12.09
CA ALA A 43 2.95 -0.99 -12.02
C ALA A 43 3.23 -2.29 -12.79
N ASN A 44 2.39 -3.32 -12.60
CA ASN A 44 2.56 -4.58 -13.33
C ASN A 44 2.38 -4.42 -14.85
N LYS A 45 1.39 -3.63 -15.30
CA LYS A 45 1.19 -3.36 -16.73
C LYS A 45 2.40 -2.66 -17.35
N ILE A 46 2.96 -1.67 -16.65
CA ILE A 46 4.17 -0.98 -17.11
C ILE A 46 5.34 -1.97 -17.20
N SER A 47 5.52 -2.85 -16.21
CA SER A 47 6.56 -3.88 -16.25
C SER A 47 6.37 -4.87 -17.41
N GLU A 48 5.13 -5.26 -17.73
CA GLU A 48 4.83 -6.12 -18.87
C GLU A 48 5.09 -5.40 -20.21
N ASP A 49 4.69 -4.13 -20.34
CA ASP A 49 4.92 -3.34 -21.55
C ASP A 49 6.43 -3.15 -21.83
N LEU A 50 7.23 -2.92 -20.79
CA LEU A 50 8.70 -2.83 -20.90
C LEU A 50 9.35 -4.16 -21.33
N ASP A 51 8.88 -5.29 -20.80
CA ASP A 51 9.39 -6.64 -21.16
C ASP A 51 8.99 -7.06 -22.59
N VAL A 52 7.87 -6.51 -23.10
CA VAL A 52 7.40 -6.72 -24.49
C VAL A 52 8.16 -5.84 -25.49
N GLU A 53 8.61 -4.65 -25.09
CA GLU A 53 9.46 -3.80 -25.92
C GLU A 53 10.88 -4.36 -26.07
N GLU A 54 11.51 -4.84 -25.00
CA GLU A 54 12.84 -5.49 -25.06
C GLU A 54 12.86 -6.70 -26.03
N LYS A 55 11.83 -7.55 -25.99
CA LYS A 55 11.74 -8.75 -26.86
C LYS A 55 11.47 -8.45 -28.34
N LYS A 56 11.09 -7.21 -28.69
CA LYS A 56 10.84 -6.82 -30.09
C LYS A 56 12.09 -6.27 -30.79
N ASP A 57 13.06 -5.74 -30.04
CA ASP A 57 14.34 -5.26 -30.61
C ASP A 57 15.26 -6.43 -30.99
N ASP A 58 15.32 -7.49 -30.17
CA ASP A 58 16.14 -8.69 -30.44
C ASP A 58 15.70 -9.52 -31.67
N LYS A 59 14.46 -9.35 -32.15
CA LYS A 59 13.96 -10.06 -33.35
C LYS A 59 14.11 -9.27 -34.65
N LYS A 60 14.63 -8.05 -34.57
CA LYS A 60 14.80 -7.15 -35.74
C LYS A 60 16.25 -6.96 -36.15
N ALA A 61 17.21 -7.52 -35.40
CA ALA A 61 18.64 -7.55 -35.73
C ALA A 61 19.04 -8.83 -36.49
#